data_AF-A0A892IAK1-F1
#
_entry.id   AF-A0A892IAK1-F1
#
_cell.length_a   1.000
_cell.length_b   1.000
_cell.length_c   1.000
_cell.angle_alpha   90.00
_cell.angle_beta   90.00
_cell.angle_gamma   90.00
#
_symmetry.space_group_name_H-M   'P 1'
#
loop_
_entity.id
_entity.type
_entity.pdbx_description
1 polymer ?
#
loop_
_entity_poly.entity_id
_entity_poly.type
_entity_poly.pdbx_seq_one_letter_code
_entity_poly.pdbx_strand_id
1 'polypeptide(L)'
;MKSLVVTAAAAMMLAAPALSCAQAAQPPVTRAQVLQELYDLESVGYNPARGEVGNYPDDILAAQQRLTAKRVAQRKAAQAAYGSSGEPATESGVASSRAR
;
A
#
# COMPACT_ATOMS: atom_id res chain seq x y z
N MET A 1 -38.05 44.20 12.72
CA MET A 1 -37.89 42.74 12.50
C MET A 1 -37.49 42.45 11.04
N LYS A 2 -36.31 42.90 10.59
CA LYS A 2 -35.78 42.69 9.22
C LYS A 2 -34.24 42.58 9.21
N SER A 3 -33.55 43.12 10.22
CA SER A 3 -32.08 43.09 10.31
C SER A 3 -31.46 41.78 10.81
N LEU A 4 -32.22 40.86 11.42
CA LEU A 4 -31.68 39.57 11.86
C LEU A 4 -31.55 38.54 10.73
N VAL A 5 -32.31 38.73 9.65
CA VAL A 5 -32.27 37.83 8.48
C VAL A 5 -31.05 38.13 7.61
N VAL A 6 -30.62 39.40 7.56
CA VAL A 6 -29.49 39.83 6.73
C VAL A 6 -28.14 39.40 7.33
N THR A 7 -28.00 39.39 8.66
CA THR A 7 -26.77 38.96 9.34
C THR A 7 -26.57 37.45 9.31
N ALA A 8 -27.64 36.65 9.30
CA ALA A 8 -27.55 35.19 9.17
C ALA A 8 -27.09 34.75 7.76
N ALA A 9 -27.47 35.50 6.72
CA ALA A 9 -27.07 35.20 5.34
C ALA A 9 -25.58 35.45 5.06
N ALA A 10 -24.98 36.47 5.70
CA ALA A 10 -23.58 36.83 5.50
C ALA A 10 -22.59 35.84 6.13
N ALA A 11 -22.95 35.18 7.24
CA ALA A 11 -22.09 34.21 7.92
C ALA A 11 -21.85 32.91 7.12
N MET A 12 -22.76 32.57 6.20
CA MET A 12 -22.63 31.35 5.38
C MET A 12 -21.65 31.51 4.20
N MET A 13 -21.25 32.73 3.84
CA MET A 13 -20.31 32.96 2.73
C MET A 13 -18.83 32.82 3.12
N LEU A 14 -18.50 32.74 4.41
CA LEU A 14 -17.12 32.52 4.88
C LEU A 14 -16.70 31.04 4.95
N ALA A 15 -17.60 30.09 4.67
CA ALA A 15 -17.22 28.72 4.34
C ALA A 15 -16.77 28.63 2.87
N ALA A 16 -15.98 29.62 2.43
CA ALA A 16 -15.23 29.54 1.18
C ALA A 16 -14.40 28.25 1.26
N PRO A 17 -14.55 27.30 0.33
CA PRO A 17 -14.04 25.95 0.48
C PRO A 17 -12.53 25.95 0.76
N ALA A 18 -12.16 25.83 2.03
CA ALA A 18 -10.79 25.59 2.50
C ALA A 18 -10.28 24.19 2.09
N LEU A 19 -11.12 23.43 1.37
CA LEU A 19 -10.79 22.15 0.76
C LEU A 19 -10.12 22.30 -0.61
N SER A 20 -9.86 23.53 -1.09
CA SER A 20 -8.94 23.76 -2.22
C SER A 20 -7.49 23.51 -1.80
N CYS A 21 -7.21 22.28 -1.37
CA CYS A 21 -5.86 21.78 -1.18
C CYS A 21 -5.26 21.53 -2.57
N ALA A 22 -4.79 22.59 -3.22
CA ALA A 22 -3.70 22.49 -4.19
C ALA A 22 -2.34 22.25 -3.49
N GLN A 23 -2.32 22.34 -2.15
CA GLN A 23 -1.24 21.87 -1.32
C GLN A 23 -1.19 20.34 -1.44
N ALA A 24 -0.47 19.86 -2.44
CA ALA A 24 -0.10 18.45 -2.54
C ALA A 24 0.68 18.10 -1.26
N ALA A 25 -0.03 17.63 -0.22
CA ALA A 25 0.56 17.11 1.01
C ALA A 25 1.33 15.80 0.76
N GLN A 26 1.21 15.26 -0.44
CA GLN A 26 1.95 14.09 -0.90
C GLN A 26 3.25 14.55 -1.58
N PRO A 27 4.41 13.98 -1.21
CA PRO A 27 5.63 14.23 -1.94
C PRO A 27 5.43 13.88 -3.42
N PRO A 28 6.06 14.63 -4.34
CA PRO A 28 5.93 14.36 -5.77
C PRO A 28 6.44 12.96 -6.08
N VAL A 29 5.68 12.21 -6.88
CA VAL A 29 6.10 10.90 -7.36
C VAL A 29 7.36 11.09 -8.19
N THR A 30 8.42 10.35 -7.87
CA THR A 30 9.68 10.46 -8.60
C THR A 30 9.66 9.55 -9.83
N ARG A 31 10.41 9.92 -10.87
CA ARG A 31 10.57 9.06 -12.06
C ARG A 31 11.09 7.67 -11.70
N ALA A 32 11.96 7.58 -10.69
CA ALA A 32 12.47 6.31 -10.19
C ALA A 32 11.35 5.45 -9.58
N GLN A 33 10.42 6.05 -8.83
CA GLN A 33 9.27 5.33 -8.27
C GLN A 33 8.34 4.80 -9.36
N VAL A 34 8.01 5.60 -10.37
CA VAL A 34 7.17 5.15 -11.49
C VAL A 34 7.80 3.97 -12.22
N LEU A 35 9.11 4.02 -12.47
CA LEU A 35 9.80 2.91 -13.13
C LEU A 35 9.79 1.65 -12.27
N GLN A 36 9.98 1.77 -10.97
CA GLN A 36 9.86 0.63 -10.05
C GLN A 36 8.45 0.02 -10.08
N GLU A 37 7.41 0.85 -10.06
CA GLU A 37 6.03 0.38 -10.15
C GLU A 37 5.73 -0.32 -11.49
N LEU A 38 6.28 0.18 -12.59
CA LEU A 38 6.16 -0.47 -13.90
C LEU A 38 6.85 -1.84 -13.92
N TYR A 39 8.08 -1.94 -13.39
CA TYR A 39 8.76 -3.24 -13.29
C TYR A 39 7.98 -4.24 -12.42
N ASP A 40 7.38 -3.77 -11.34
CA ASP A 40 6.54 -4.60 -10.48
C ASP A 40 5.31 -5.12 -11.22
N LEU A 41 4.64 -4.27 -12.02
CA LEU A 41 3.50 -4.67 -12.85
C LEU A 41 3.92 -5.62 -13.98
N GLU A 42 5.05 -5.37 -14.63
CA GLU A 42 5.63 -6.28 -15.64
C GLU A 42 5.95 -7.65 -15.03
N SER A 43 6.39 -7.69 -13.77
CA SER A 43 6.67 -8.93 -13.04
C SER A 43 5.44 -9.83 -12.79
N VAL A 44 4.24 -9.32 -13.06
CA VAL A 44 2.96 -10.06 -13.03
C VAL A 44 2.25 -10.10 -14.39
N GLY A 45 2.98 -9.77 -15.46
CA GLY A 45 2.55 -9.92 -16.85
C GLY A 45 1.81 -8.72 -17.44
N TYR A 46 1.86 -7.54 -16.79
CA TYR A 46 1.40 -6.30 -17.42
C TYR A 46 2.37 -5.86 -18.51
N ASN A 47 1.85 -5.33 -19.63
CA ASN A 47 2.69 -4.79 -20.69
C ASN A 47 2.35 -3.30 -20.91
N PRO A 48 3.17 -2.36 -20.40
CA PRO A 48 2.92 -0.92 -20.55
C PRO A 48 3.07 -0.43 -21.99
N ALA A 49 3.82 -1.14 -22.84
CA ALA A 49 4.01 -0.75 -24.24
C ALA A 49 2.74 -0.93 -25.10
N ARG A 50 1.72 -1.63 -24.59
CA ARG A 50 0.43 -1.77 -25.30
C ARG A 50 -0.41 -0.48 -25.26
N GLY A 51 -0.11 0.44 -24.35
CA GLY A 51 -0.81 1.73 -24.25
C GLY A 51 -2.33 1.57 -24.27
N GLU A 52 -3.01 2.35 -25.12
CA GLU A 52 -4.47 2.33 -25.29
C GLU A 52 -4.99 1.21 -26.20
N VAL A 53 -4.10 0.43 -26.83
CA VAL A 53 -4.50 -0.71 -27.68
C VAL A 53 -4.96 -1.91 -26.82
N GLY A 54 -4.74 -1.85 -25.50
CA GLY A 54 -5.24 -2.82 -24.51
C GLY A 54 -6.63 -2.47 -23.97
N ASN A 55 -7.10 -3.27 -23.01
CA ASN A 55 -8.38 -3.05 -22.34
C ASN A 55 -8.16 -2.18 -21.10
N TYR A 56 -7.72 -0.93 -21.30
CA TYR A 56 -7.55 0.03 -20.21
C TYR A 56 -8.92 0.53 -19.72
N PRO A 57 -9.19 0.57 -18.40
CA PRO A 57 -8.27 0.32 -17.29
C PRO A 57 -8.28 -1.12 -16.73
N ASP A 58 -9.08 -2.04 -17.25
CA ASP A 58 -9.24 -3.39 -16.69
C ASP A 58 -7.92 -4.17 -16.63
N ASP A 59 -7.07 -4.06 -17.65
CA ASP A 59 -5.78 -4.76 -17.71
C ASP A 59 -4.84 -4.34 -16.57
N ILE A 60 -4.79 -3.04 -16.24
CA ILE A 60 -3.94 -2.53 -15.16
C ILE A 60 -4.52 -2.91 -13.79
N LEU A 61 -5.85 -2.89 -13.63
CA LEU A 61 -6.51 -3.34 -12.39
C LEU A 61 -6.28 -4.82 -12.13
N ALA A 62 -6.40 -5.66 -13.15
CA ALA A 62 -6.11 -7.09 -13.05
C ALA A 62 -4.64 -7.35 -12.69
N ALA A 63 -3.71 -6.60 -13.28
CA ALA A 63 -2.29 -6.69 -12.92
C ALA A 63 -2.03 -6.28 -11.46
N GLN A 64 -2.64 -5.18 -10.98
CA GLN A 64 -2.52 -4.75 -9.58
C GLN A 64 -3.01 -5.81 -8.59
N GLN A 65 -4.11 -6.51 -8.91
CA GLN A 65 -4.61 -7.62 -8.09
C GLN A 65 -3.60 -8.77 -8.02
N ARG A 66 -3.01 -9.17 -9.15
CA ARG A 66 -1.96 -10.20 -9.20
C ARG A 66 -0.71 -9.79 -8.43
N LEU A 67 -0.28 -8.52 -8.56
CA LEU A 67 0.85 -7.97 -7.81
C LEU A 67 0.61 -8.00 -6.31
N THR A 68 -0.60 -7.63 -5.88
CA THR A 68 -1.01 -7.70 -4.48
C THR A 68 -0.97 -9.13 -3.95
N ALA A 69 -1.52 -10.09 -4.71
CA ALA A 69 -1.46 -11.50 -4.36
C ALA A 69 -0.02 -12.02 -4.26
N LYS A 70 0.85 -11.66 -5.22
CA LYS A 70 2.29 -11.98 -5.21
C LYS A 70 2.98 -11.44 -3.96
N ARG A 71 2.76 -10.18 -3.60
CA ARG A 71 3.33 -9.55 -2.39
C ARG A 71 2.84 -10.24 -1.11
N VAL A 72 1.58 -10.62 -1.04
CA VAL A 72 1.04 -11.39 0.11
C VAL A 72 1.71 -12.76 0.20
N ALA A 73 1.84 -13.49 -0.92
CA ALA A 73 2.52 -14.79 -0.95
C ALA A 73 3.99 -14.68 -0.52
N GLN A 74 4.72 -13.67 -1.00
CA GLN A 74 6.10 -13.41 -0.60
C GLN A 74 6.22 -13.09 0.90
N ARG A 75 5.32 -12.27 1.45
CA ARG A 75 5.29 -11.98 2.89
C ARG A 75 5.01 -13.23 3.73
N LYS A 76 4.11 -14.11 3.27
CA LYS A 76 3.84 -15.40 3.94
C LYS A 76 5.06 -16.31 3.88
N ALA A 77 5.73 -16.40 2.73
CA ALA A 77 6.95 -17.19 2.58
C ALA A 77 8.09 -16.66 3.47
N ALA A 78 8.27 -15.33 3.54
CA ALA A 78 9.26 -14.72 4.42
C ALA A 78 8.98 -14.97 5.91
N GLN A 79 7.72 -14.93 6.33
CA GLN A 79 7.33 -15.28 7.71
C GLN A 79 7.57 -16.76 8.01
N ALA A 80 7.27 -17.66 7.07
CA ALA A 80 7.55 -19.08 7.23
C ALA A 80 9.07 -19.37 7.28
N ALA A 81 9.87 -18.62 6.52
CA ALA A 81 11.32 -18.77 6.47
C ALA A 81 12.03 -18.32 7.76
N TYR A 82 11.44 -17.42 8.54
CA TYR A 82 12.00 -16.98 9.83
C TYR A 82 11.72 -17.99 10.97
N GLY A 83 11.07 -19.11 10.65
CA GLY A 83 10.54 -20.07 11.62
C GLY A 83 9.24 -19.54 12.23
N SER A 84 8.24 -20.42 12.40
CA SER A 84 7.19 -20.13 13.37
C SER A 84 7.89 -19.83 14.69
N SER A 85 7.47 -18.79 15.41
CA SER A 85 7.80 -18.63 16.82
C SER A 85 7.22 -19.82 17.61
N GLY A 86 7.81 -21.00 17.41
CA GLY A 86 7.68 -22.14 18.27
C GLY A 86 8.32 -21.72 19.58
N GLU A 87 7.61 -21.97 20.66
CA GLU A 87 8.04 -21.83 22.03
C GLU A 87 9.56 -22.04 22.17
N PRO A 88 10.31 -21.13 22.82
CA PRO A 88 11.75 -21.33 23.01
C PRO A 88 11.95 -22.63 23.79
N ALA A 89 12.28 -23.71 23.07
CA ALA A 89 12.65 -24.96 23.69
C ALA A 89 14.01 -24.75 24.34
N THR A 90 14.01 -24.48 25.65
CA THR A 90 15.21 -24.51 26.48
C THR A 90 15.63 -25.97 26.62
N GLU A 91 16.56 -26.41 25.77
CA GLU A 91 17.19 -27.73 25.91
C GLU A 91 18.39 -27.61 26.87
N SER A 92 18.13 -27.89 28.15
CA SER A 92 19.21 -28.06 29.14
C SER A 92 19.82 -29.43 28.95
N GLY A 93 20.98 -29.50 28.30
CA GLY A 93 21.73 -30.73 28.09
C GLY A 93 22.03 -31.43 29.42
N VAL A 94 21.45 -32.61 29.64
CA VAL A 94 21.78 -33.45 30.80
C VAL A 94 23.14 -34.12 30.54
N ALA A 95 24.08 -33.90 31.45
CA ALA A 95 25.40 -34.50 31.38
C ALA A 95 25.29 -36.04 31.37
N SER A 96 25.85 -36.67 30.34
CA SER A 96 25.95 -38.12 30.25
C SER A 96 26.90 -38.61 31.34
N SER A 97 26.34 -39.06 32.46
CA SER A 97 27.05 -39.81 33.48
C SER A 97 27.37 -41.20 32.91
N ARG A 98 28.55 -41.33 32.28
CA ARG A 98 29.09 -42.63 31.91
C ARG A 98 29.85 -43.18 33.12
N ALA A 99 29.14 -43.94 33.94
CA ALA A 99 29.72 -44.75 34.99
C ALA A 99 30.15 -46.13 34.44
N ARG A 100 31.35 -46.54 34.88
CA ARG A 100 31.99 -47.86 34.77
C ARG A 100 32.79 -48.18 33.51
#